data_AF-A0A441Z4D6-F1
#
_entry.id   AF-A0A441Z4D6-F1
#
_cell.length_a   1.000
_cell.length_b   1.000
_cell.length_c   1.000
_cell.angle_alpha   90.00
_cell.angle_beta   90.00
_cell.angle_gamma   90.00
#
_symmetry.space_group_name_H-M   'P 1'
#
loop_
_entity.id
_entity.type
_entity.pdbx_description
1 polymer ?
#
loop_
_entity_poly.entity_id
_entity_poly.type
_entity_poly.pdbx_seq_one_letter_code
_entity_poly.pdbx_strand_id
1 'polypeptide(L)'
;DDVPTAKADTDAAQSGETVTGNVETGTSTHGTGAADTAGADGIASIAWTGSIINGGVTTVTGTYGVLTVQADGSYSYKAFANTSGTDVFTYTIKDGDGDTSPSTLTINVTNGQPQPVAATGQVDESGLATIGSHAGDPAHPITATGTLTLGDPNSPVVTGASGTGGSGTADGSTHIQGTYGYLTIDSAGHYTYTLTTPEGNVPAGDNGTNIQSGTDAFTYTVQ
;
A
#
# COMPACT_ATOMS: atom_id res chain seq x y z
N ASP A 1 -26.41 -38.96 -4.02
CA ASP A 1 -26.95 -38.10 -5.07
C ASP A 1 -27.58 -36.88 -4.42
N ASP A 2 -26.69 -36.03 -3.95
CA ASP A 2 -26.97 -34.67 -3.48
C ASP A 2 -25.98 -33.77 -4.22
N VAL A 3 -26.48 -33.06 -5.24
CA VAL A 3 -25.66 -32.21 -6.12
C VAL A 3 -24.91 -31.14 -5.30
N PRO A 4 -23.62 -30.90 -5.58
CA PRO A 4 -22.88 -29.86 -4.90
C PRO A 4 -23.41 -28.47 -5.30
N THR A 5 -23.25 -27.47 -4.43
CA THR A 5 -23.71 -26.09 -4.67
C THR A 5 -22.53 -25.13 -4.63
N ALA A 6 -22.07 -24.71 -5.81
CA ALA A 6 -21.08 -23.65 -5.94
C ALA A 6 -21.75 -22.27 -5.84
N LYS A 7 -21.07 -21.29 -5.24
CA LYS A 7 -21.54 -19.92 -5.05
C LYS A 7 -20.59 -18.95 -5.71
N ALA A 8 -21.10 -17.81 -6.17
CA ALA A 8 -20.22 -16.83 -6.81
C ALA A 8 -19.35 -16.13 -5.77
N ASP A 9 -18.07 -15.98 -6.08
CA ASP A 9 -17.10 -15.28 -5.25
C ASP A 9 -16.65 -13.98 -5.90
N THR A 10 -16.22 -13.05 -5.04
CA THR A 10 -15.63 -11.79 -5.44
C THR A 10 -14.32 -11.55 -4.69
N ASP A 11 -13.34 -10.96 -5.37
CA ASP A 11 -12.15 -10.35 -4.76
C ASP A 11 -11.84 -9.01 -5.44
N ALA A 12 -10.95 -8.23 -4.84
CA ALA A 12 -10.48 -6.97 -5.42
C ALA A 12 -8.97 -6.83 -5.24
N ALA A 13 -8.32 -6.23 -6.22
CA ALA A 13 -6.89 -5.96 -6.21
C ALA A 13 -6.64 -4.53 -6.69
N GLN A 14 -5.65 -3.86 -6.12
CA GLN A 14 -5.00 -2.74 -6.80
C GLN A 14 -4.15 -3.26 -7.95
N SER A 15 -3.92 -2.42 -8.96
CA SER A 15 -3.00 -2.75 -10.04
C SER A 15 -1.65 -3.16 -9.48
N GLY A 16 -1.07 -4.27 -9.98
CA GLY A 16 0.20 -4.82 -9.47
C GLY A 16 0.09 -5.58 -8.14
N GLU A 17 -1.03 -5.56 -7.45
CA GLU A 17 -1.23 -6.29 -6.20
C GLU A 17 -1.28 -7.80 -6.43
N THR A 18 -0.88 -8.56 -5.40
CA THR A 18 -1.21 -9.98 -5.30
C THR A 18 -2.24 -10.16 -4.20
N VAL A 19 -3.38 -10.76 -4.54
CA VAL A 19 -4.44 -11.12 -3.57
C VAL A 19 -4.62 -12.62 -3.54
N THR A 20 -5.14 -13.12 -2.41
CA THR A 20 -5.35 -14.54 -2.16
C THR A 20 -6.74 -14.82 -1.61
N GLY A 21 -7.24 -16.02 -1.87
CA GLY A 21 -8.50 -16.47 -1.32
C GLY A 21 -8.70 -17.96 -1.53
N ASN A 22 -9.91 -18.42 -1.27
CA ASN A 22 -10.35 -19.76 -1.55
C ASN A 22 -11.85 -19.77 -1.88
N VAL A 23 -12.19 -20.24 -3.08
CA VAL A 23 -13.59 -20.32 -3.57
C VAL A 23 -14.44 -21.34 -2.81
N GLU A 24 -13.82 -22.42 -2.33
CA GLU A 24 -14.52 -23.44 -1.55
C GLU A 24 -14.97 -22.88 -0.18
N THR A 25 -14.11 -22.11 0.48
CA THR A 25 -14.42 -21.53 1.79
C THR A 25 -15.08 -20.15 1.72
N GLY A 26 -15.10 -19.54 0.52
CA GLY A 26 -15.56 -18.16 0.31
C GLY A 26 -14.65 -17.10 0.94
N THR A 27 -13.40 -17.44 1.24
CA THR A 27 -12.42 -16.48 1.80
C THR A 27 -11.75 -15.69 0.68
N SER A 28 -11.49 -14.40 0.91
CA SER A 28 -10.82 -13.51 -0.05
C SER A 28 -10.09 -12.40 0.71
N THR A 29 -9.16 -11.72 0.02
CA THR A 29 -8.34 -10.66 0.65
C THR A 29 -9.16 -9.38 0.83
N HIS A 30 -9.89 -8.96 -0.21
CA HIS A 30 -10.64 -7.70 -0.23
C HIS A 30 -12.09 -7.83 -0.68
N GLY A 31 -12.54 -9.02 -1.07
CA GLY A 31 -13.89 -9.22 -1.55
C GLY A 31 -14.82 -9.91 -0.57
N THR A 32 -15.80 -10.58 -1.15
CA THR A 32 -16.81 -11.35 -0.43
C THR A 32 -17.04 -12.66 -1.16
N GLY A 33 -17.20 -13.72 -0.38
CA GLY A 33 -17.51 -15.05 -0.87
C GLY A 33 -18.40 -15.77 0.12
N ALA A 34 -18.96 -16.89 -0.30
CA ALA A 34 -19.71 -17.75 0.58
C ALA A 34 -19.28 -19.19 0.34
N ALA A 35 -19.00 -19.92 1.42
CA ALA A 35 -18.55 -21.29 1.32
C ALA A 35 -19.48 -22.14 0.44
N ASP A 36 -18.86 -22.90 -0.45
CA ASP A 36 -19.51 -23.88 -1.33
C ASP A 36 -20.02 -25.05 -0.50
N THR A 37 -21.09 -25.69 -0.97
CA THR A 37 -21.66 -26.88 -0.31
C THR A 37 -21.27 -28.12 -1.09
N ALA A 38 -20.59 -29.04 -0.42
CA ALA A 38 -19.99 -30.22 -1.01
C ALA A 38 -20.95 -31.38 -1.35
N GLY A 39 -22.23 -31.28 -0.98
CA GLY A 39 -23.14 -32.43 -0.99
C GLY A 39 -22.79 -33.45 0.11
N ALA A 40 -23.32 -34.67 0.01
CA ALA A 40 -23.07 -35.75 0.97
C ALA A 40 -21.68 -36.38 0.84
N ASP A 41 -21.06 -36.28 -0.35
CA ASP A 41 -19.86 -37.04 -0.74
C ASP A 41 -18.56 -36.22 -0.73
N GLY A 42 -18.64 -34.94 -0.35
CA GLY A 42 -17.47 -34.05 -0.31
C GLY A 42 -17.09 -33.50 -1.70
N ILE A 43 -16.32 -32.41 -1.74
CA ILE A 43 -15.76 -31.89 -2.99
C ILE A 43 -14.55 -32.73 -3.37
N ALA A 44 -14.62 -33.38 -4.53
CA ALA A 44 -13.55 -34.22 -5.05
C ALA A 44 -12.55 -33.43 -5.90
N SER A 45 -13.02 -32.40 -6.62
CA SER A 45 -12.15 -31.53 -7.44
C SER A 45 -12.79 -30.20 -7.77
N ILE A 46 -11.93 -29.21 -8.06
CA ILE A 46 -12.32 -27.90 -8.58
C ILE A 46 -11.59 -27.67 -9.90
N ALA A 47 -12.34 -27.56 -10.99
CA ALA A 47 -11.81 -27.37 -12.34
C ALA A 47 -12.01 -25.94 -12.82
N TRP A 48 -10.99 -25.36 -13.45
CA TRP A 48 -11.01 -23.97 -13.93
C TRP A 48 -10.99 -23.90 -15.45
N THR A 49 -11.94 -23.16 -16.02
CA THR A 49 -12.06 -23.01 -17.47
C THR A 49 -10.88 -22.22 -18.03
N GLY A 50 -10.25 -22.72 -19.09
CA GLY A 50 -9.10 -22.08 -19.71
C GLY A 50 -7.79 -22.21 -18.92
N SER A 51 -7.75 -23.10 -17.91
CA SER A 51 -6.53 -23.33 -17.14
C SER A 51 -5.44 -24.04 -17.94
N ILE A 52 -4.20 -23.66 -17.67
CA ILE A 52 -2.97 -24.25 -18.23
C ILE A 52 -2.11 -24.74 -17.07
N ILE A 53 -1.56 -25.94 -17.20
CA ILE A 53 -0.62 -26.51 -16.24
C ILE A 53 0.79 -26.38 -16.80
N ASN A 54 1.67 -25.66 -16.09
CA ASN A 54 3.08 -25.55 -16.43
C ASN A 54 3.93 -25.80 -15.17
N GLY A 55 4.77 -26.83 -15.20
CA GLY A 55 5.65 -27.17 -14.08
C GLY A 55 4.91 -27.52 -12.78
N GLY A 56 3.67 -28.02 -12.85
CA GLY A 56 2.85 -28.34 -11.69
C GLY A 56 2.04 -27.18 -11.12
N VAL A 57 2.13 -25.99 -11.72
CA VAL A 57 1.32 -24.82 -11.38
C VAL A 57 0.18 -24.68 -12.37
N THR A 58 -1.05 -24.58 -11.86
CA THR A 58 -2.26 -24.36 -12.66
C THR A 58 -2.59 -22.88 -12.68
N THR A 59 -2.71 -22.29 -13.88
CA THR A 59 -2.99 -20.87 -14.04
C THR A 59 -4.12 -20.61 -15.03
N VAL A 60 -4.84 -19.50 -14.83
CA VAL A 60 -5.79 -18.94 -15.80
C VAL A 60 -5.39 -17.49 -16.05
N THR A 61 -5.10 -17.15 -17.31
CA THR A 61 -4.71 -15.77 -17.68
C THR A 61 -5.96 -14.95 -17.95
N GLY A 62 -6.19 -13.94 -17.11
CA GLY A 62 -7.20 -12.91 -17.33
C GLY A 62 -6.69 -11.78 -18.22
N THR A 63 -7.54 -10.79 -18.46
CA THR A 63 -7.16 -9.58 -19.19
C THR A 63 -6.30 -8.67 -18.31
N TYR A 64 -6.58 -8.64 -17.01
CA TYR A 64 -6.00 -7.68 -16.07
C TYR A 64 -5.06 -8.32 -15.04
N GLY A 65 -4.87 -9.64 -15.11
CA GLY A 65 -3.93 -10.35 -14.25
C GLY A 65 -3.89 -11.85 -14.52
N VAL A 66 -3.12 -12.56 -13.70
CA VAL A 66 -2.99 -14.02 -13.76
C VAL A 66 -3.49 -14.63 -12.47
N LEU A 67 -4.45 -15.55 -12.60
CA LEU A 67 -4.93 -16.39 -11.51
C LEU A 67 -4.09 -17.66 -11.45
N THR A 68 -3.57 -17.99 -10.28
CA THR A 68 -2.93 -19.27 -9.96
C THR A 68 -3.84 -20.01 -8.98
N VAL A 69 -4.14 -21.27 -9.28
CA VAL A 69 -5.18 -22.04 -8.56
C VAL A 69 -4.63 -23.38 -8.08
N GLN A 70 -5.19 -23.87 -6.97
CA GLN A 70 -4.87 -25.13 -6.35
C GLN A 70 -6.09 -26.06 -6.29
N ALA A 71 -5.86 -27.34 -6.05
CA ALA A 71 -6.93 -28.35 -6.02
C ALA A 71 -7.88 -28.21 -4.83
N ASP A 72 -7.46 -27.53 -3.75
CA ASP A 72 -8.23 -27.25 -2.53
C ASP A 72 -9.04 -25.94 -2.62
N GLY A 73 -9.21 -25.40 -3.83
CA GLY A 73 -9.93 -24.15 -4.07
C GLY A 73 -9.15 -22.89 -3.74
N SER A 74 -7.97 -23.00 -3.12
CA SER A 74 -7.14 -21.83 -2.85
C SER A 74 -6.59 -21.23 -4.15
N TYR A 75 -6.50 -19.91 -4.17
CA TYR A 75 -5.99 -19.16 -5.30
C TYR A 75 -5.11 -17.99 -4.87
N SER A 76 -4.23 -17.59 -5.79
CA SER A 76 -3.61 -16.27 -5.79
C SER A 76 -3.85 -15.60 -7.12
N TYR A 77 -4.11 -14.30 -7.11
CA TYR A 77 -4.28 -13.50 -8.32
C TYR A 77 -3.27 -12.36 -8.30
N LYS A 78 -2.46 -12.27 -9.36
CA LYS A 78 -1.52 -11.18 -9.59
C LYS A 78 -2.12 -10.22 -10.61
N ALA A 79 -2.56 -9.05 -10.18
CA ALA A 79 -2.95 -7.98 -11.08
C ALA A 79 -1.72 -7.49 -11.88
N PHE A 80 -1.90 -7.20 -13.17
CA PHE A 80 -0.90 -6.51 -13.95
C PHE A 80 -0.74 -5.06 -13.46
N ALA A 81 0.46 -4.51 -13.65
CA ALA A 81 0.74 -3.12 -13.34
C ALA A 81 0.07 -2.18 -14.35
N ASN A 82 -0.27 -0.97 -13.91
CA ASN A 82 -0.91 0.08 -14.70
C ASN A 82 -2.18 -0.36 -15.45
N THR A 83 -3.01 -1.20 -14.83
CA THR A 83 -4.26 -1.68 -15.43
C THR A 83 -5.45 -1.48 -14.50
N SER A 84 -6.64 -1.45 -15.06
CA SER A 84 -7.89 -1.47 -14.32
C SER A 84 -8.99 -2.14 -15.13
N GLY A 85 -9.96 -2.72 -14.42
CA GLY A 85 -11.07 -3.46 -15.03
C GLY A 85 -11.50 -4.63 -14.17
N THR A 86 -12.23 -5.57 -14.77
CA THR A 86 -12.74 -6.75 -14.08
C THR A 86 -12.37 -8.01 -14.86
N ASP A 87 -11.78 -8.98 -14.18
CA ASP A 87 -11.63 -10.34 -14.68
C ASP A 87 -12.73 -11.24 -14.09
N VAL A 88 -13.28 -12.14 -14.89
CA VAL A 88 -14.26 -13.15 -14.45
C VAL A 88 -13.74 -14.53 -14.84
N PHE A 89 -13.55 -15.38 -13.84
CA PHE A 89 -13.05 -16.75 -13.99
C PHE A 89 -14.15 -17.75 -13.67
N THR A 90 -14.41 -18.70 -14.58
CA THR A 90 -15.39 -19.77 -14.35
C THR A 90 -14.71 -21.00 -13.78
N TYR A 91 -15.25 -21.49 -12.66
CA TYR A 91 -14.83 -22.75 -12.05
C TYR A 91 -16.01 -23.72 -11.92
N THR A 92 -15.72 -25.00 -11.71
CA THR A 92 -16.71 -26.06 -11.54
C THR A 92 -16.25 -26.97 -10.43
N ILE A 93 -17.06 -27.06 -9.37
CA ILE A 93 -16.85 -28.06 -8.31
C ILE A 93 -17.47 -29.38 -8.78
N LYS A 94 -16.81 -30.48 -8.42
CA LYS A 94 -17.29 -31.84 -8.67
C LYS A 94 -17.21 -32.64 -7.37
N ASP A 95 -18.27 -33.36 -7.03
CA ASP A 95 -18.31 -34.21 -5.84
C ASP A 95 -17.77 -35.63 -6.10
N GLY A 96 -17.88 -36.49 -5.07
CA GLY A 96 -17.32 -37.85 -5.08
C GLY A 96 -17.98 -38.83 -6.05
N ASP A 97 -19.27 -38.68 -6.35
CA ASP A 97 -20.01 -39.57 -7.27
C ASP A 97 -20.11 -39.00 -8.70
N GLY A 98 -19.85 -37.69 -8.84
CA GLY A 98 -19.40 -37.05 -10.07
C GLY A 98 -20.29 -35.92 -10.56
N ASP A 99 -21.24 -35.49 -9.75
CA ASP A 99 -22.08 -34.34 -10.00
C ASP A 99 -21.26 -33.05 -9.99
N THR A 100 -21.70 -32.08 -10.79
CA THR A 100 -20.95 -30.85 -11.04
C THR A 100 -21.77 -29.60 -10.81
N SER A 101 -21.15 -28.57 -10.22
CA SER A 101 -21.78 -27.26 -9.98
C SER A 101 -20.85 -26.14 -10.49
N PRO A 102 -21.20 -25.44 -11.59
CA PRO A 102 -20.39 -24.34 -12.10
C PRO A 102 -20.70 -23.01 -11.39
N SER A 103 -19.66 -22.17 -11.21
CA SER A 103 -19.78 -20.83 -10.65
C SER A 103 -18.63 -19.92 -11.13
N THR A 104 -18.51 -18.72 -10.58
CA THR A 104 -17.54 -17.70 -10.99
C THR A 104 -16.81 -17.07 -9.82
N LEU A 105 -15.52 -16.81 -10.01
CA LEU A 105 -14.72 -15.86 -9.23
C LEU A 105 -14.57 -14.56 -10.03
N THR A 106 -15.06 -13.46 -9.51
CA THR A 106 -14.94 -12.12 -10.12
C THR A 106 -13.88 -11.31 -9.39
N ILE A 107 -12.88 -10.80 -10.11
CA ILE A 107 -11.82 -9.97 -9.54
C ILE A 107 -11.88 -8.57 -10.13
N ASN A 108 -12.10 -7.58 -9.27
CA ASN A 108 -12.08 -6.17 -9.65
C ASN A 108 -10.68 -5.58 -9.45
N VAL A 109 -10.04 -5.19 -10.55
CA VAL A 109 -8.74 -4.51 -10.53
C VAL A 109 -8.95 -3.01 -10.60
N THR A 110 -8.61 -2.33 -9.51
CA THR A 110 -8.62 -0.87 -9.45
C THR A 110 -7.27 -0.32 -9.92
N ASN A 111 -7.28 0.83 -10.59
CA ASN A 111 -6.02 1.50 -10.88
C ASN A 111 -5.39 1.90 -9.54
N GLY A 112 -4.16 1.46 -9.29
CA GLY A 112 -3.39 1.92 -8.15
C GLY A 112 -3.10 3.41 -8.35
N GLN A 113 -3.43 4.23 -7.36
CA GLN A 113 -2.89 5.58 -7.26
C GLN A 113 -2.13 5.61 -5.95
N PRO A 114 -0.82 5.87 -5.99
CA PRO A 114 -0.04 6.06 -4.79
C PRO A 114 -0.72 7.04 -3.86
N GLN A 115 -1.10 6.56 -2.68
CA GLN A 115 -1.66 7.43 -1.66
C GLN A 115 -0.62 7.65 -0.57
N PRO A 116 -0.17 8.89 -0.39
CA PRO A 116 0.79 9.17 0.65
C PRO A 116 0.08 9.36 2.00
N VAL A 117 0.66 8.78 3.04
CA VAL A 117 0.19 8.96 4.43
C VAL A 117 1.03 10.04 5.09
N ALA A 118 0.36 11.05 5.66
CA ALA A 118 1.02 12.12 6.38
C ALA A 118 1.79 11.56 7.59
N ALA A 119 3.02 12.03 7.78
CA ALA A 119 3.83 11.73 8.95
C ALA A 119 3.99 12.98 9.81
N THR A 120 4.01 12.81 11.13
CA THR A 120 4.32 13.88 12.09
C THR A 120 5.64 13.56 12.77
N GLY A 121 6.55 14.53 12.80
CA GLY A 121 7.81 14.45 13.54
C GLY A 121 7.87 15.51 14.63
N GLN A 122 8.66 15.25 15.67
CA GLN A 122 8.99 16.25 16.69
C GLN A 122 10.51 16.40 16.74
N VAL A 123 10.95 17.64 16.95
CA VAL A 123 12.34 17.99 17.23
C VAL A 123 12.34 18.77 18.55
N ASP A 124 13.32 18.49 19.40
CA ASP A 124 13.49 19.23 20.66
C ASP A 124 14.42 20.41 20.43
N GLU A 125 13.93 21.63 20.64
CA GLU A 125 14.72 22.84 20.49
C GLU A 125 15.86 22.95 21.51
N SER A 126 15.85 22.18 22.61
CA SER A 126 16.88 22.23 23.66
C SER A 126 18.30 21.94 23.14
N GLY A 127 18.43 21.27 21.99
CA GLY A 127 19.72 21.03 21.33
C GLY A 127 20.25 22.20 20.50
N LEU A 128 19.46 23.26 20.26
CA LEU A 128 19.91 24.48 19.59
C LEU A 128 20.59 25.33 20.65
N ALA A 129 21.87 25.65 20.44
CA ALA A 129 22.67 26.33 21.44
C ALA A 129 21.98 27.63 21.92
N THR A 130 21.61 27.69 23.20
CA THR A 130 21.03 28.89 23.82
C THR A 130 22.14 29.92 24.02
N ILE A 131 22.47 30.67 22.97
CA ILE A 131 23.46 31.74 23.05
C ILE A 131 23.01 32.92 22.20
N GLY A 132 22.90 34.08 22.86
CA GLY A 132 22.35 35.30 22.31
C GLY A 132 22.71 35.56 20.84
N SER A 133 21.71 36.00 20.08
CA SER A 133 21.82 36.47 18.69
C SER A 133 22.62 35.57 17.72
N HIS A 134 22.69 34.27 17.96
CA HIS A 134 23.05 33.29 16.93
C HIS A 134 21.79 32.52 16.53
N ALA A 135 20.87 33.24 15.85
CA ALA A 135 19.80 32.56 15.12
C ALA A 135 20.46 31.74 14.00
N GLY A 136 20.41 30.42 14.12
CA GLY A 136 20.92 29.46 13.15
C GLY A 136 22.43 29.29 13.16
N ASP A 137 22.94 28.45 14.06
CA ASP A 137 24.23 27.81 13.85
C ASP A 137 24.04 26.54 12.97
N PRO A 138 24.26 26.61 11.65
CA PRO A 138 24.21 25.45 10.78
C PRO A 138 25.28 24.40 11.10
N ALA A 139 26.21 24.65 12.03
CA ALA A 139 27.19 23.66 12.48
C ALA A 139 26.61 22.64 13.47
N HIS A 140 25.45 22.92 14.10
CA HIS A 140 24.79 22.02 15.05
C HIS A 140 23.28 21.86 14.77
N PRO A 141 22.89 21.41 13.58
CA PRO A 141 21.49 21.16 13.25
C PRO A 141 20.91 20.03 14.10
N ILE A 142 19.62 20.15 14.46
CA ILE A 142 18.86 19.05 15.05
C ILE A 142 17.98 18.44 13.96
N THR A 143 18.06 17.13 13.82
CA THR A 143 17.36 16.40 12.76
C THR A 143 16.35 15.41 13.31
N ALA A 144 15.20 15.29 12.64
CA ALA A 144 14.28 14.18 12.78
C ALA A 144 14.15 13.44 11.44
N THR A 145 14.20 12.12 11.48
CA THR A 145 14.09 11.26 10.30
C THR A 145 12.78 10.49 10.32
N GLY A 146 12.25 10.18 9.15
CA GLY A 146 11.11 9.29 9.01
C GLY A 146 10.94 8.79 7.59
N THR A 147 9.88 8.03 7.37
CA THR A 147 9.51 7.52 6.05
C THR A 147 8.04 7.78 5.80
N LEU A 148 7.69 8.29 4.62
CA LEU A 148 6.31 8.32 4.18
C LEU A 148 5.86 6.89 3.86
N THR A 149 4.66 6.53 4.31
CA THR A 149 4.01 5.31 3.81
C THR A 149 3.32 5.68 2.50
N LEU A 150 3.69 5.01 1.42
CA LEU A 150 3.13 5.22 0.09
C LEU A 150 2.25 4.02 -0.26
N GLY A 151 0.95 4.25 -0.49
CA GLY A 151 -0.01 3.21 -0.78
C GLY A 151 -0.11 2.91 -2.26
N ASP A 152 0.71 1.98 -2.77
CA ASP A 152 0.55 1.28 -4.06
C ASP A 152 1.54 0.09 -4.10
N PRO A 153 1.16 -1.13 -4.52
CA PRO A 153 2.09 -2.25 -4.65
C PRO A 153 3.09 -2.13 -5.82
N ASN A 154 2.93 -1.17 -6.74
CA ASN A 154 3.82 -0.92 -7.88
C ASN A 154 5.10 -0.13 -7.53
N SER A 155 5.49 -0.07 -6.26
CA SER A 155 6.65 0.71 -5.79
C SER A 155 6.52 2.21 -6.11
N PRO A 156 5.56 2.89 -5.47
CA PRO A 156 5.30 4.32 -5.67
C PRO A 156 6.53 5.17 -5.37
N VAL A 157 6.67 6.28 -6.10
CA VAL A 157 7.77 7.22 -5.89
C VAL A 157 7.27 8.64 -5.63
N VAL A 158 8.01 9.39 -4.82
CA VAL A 158 7.80 10.83 -4.63
C VAL A 158 8.25 11.57 -5.89
N THR A 159 7.32 12.27 -6.54
CA THR A 159 7.56 13.00 -7.80
C THR A 159 7.70 14.51 -7.63
N GLY A 160 7.33 15.02 -6.46
CA GLY A 160 7.43 16.44 -6.16
C GLY A 160 7.11 16.74 -4.71
N ALA A 161 7.72 17.80 -4.18
CA ALA A 161 7.47 18.27 -2.83
C ALA A 161 7.70 19.79 -2.71
N SER A 162 6.93 20.46 -1.86
CA SER A 162 6.95 21.91 -1.69
C SER A 162 6.64 22.37 -0.26
N GLY A 163 7.11 23.57 0.07
CA GLY A 163 6.97 24.22 1.37
C GLY A 163 7.04 25.74 1.22
N THR A 164 7.03 26.47 2.33
CA THR A 164 6.88 27.94 2.37
C THR A 164 7.99 28.72 1.65
N GLY A 165 9.23 28.22 1.68
CA GLY A 165 10.42 28.91 1.16
C GLY A 165 10.91 28.43 -0.21
N GLY A 166 10.12 27.64 -0.94
CA GLY A 166 10.51 27.04 -2.21
C GLY A 166 11.15 25.64 -2.08
N SER A 167 11.44 25.02 -3.22
CA SER A 167 11.93 23.64 -3.32
C SER A 167 12.94 23.50 -4.46
N GLY A 168 13.92 22.61 -4.29
CA GLY A 168 14.93 22.29 -5.30
C GLY A 168 15.49 20.88 -5.13
N THR A 169 15.89 20.23 -6.22
CA THR A 169 16.44 18.87 -6.21
C THR A 169 17.96 18.90 -6.18
N ALA A 170 18.58 18.16 -5.25
CA ALA A 170 20.02 17.96 -5.16
C ALA A 170 20.34 16.55 -4.65
N ASP A 171 21.34 15.89 -5.25
CA ASP A 171 21.84 14.58 -4.83
C ASP A 171 20.76 13.48 -4.66
N GLY A 172 19.83 13.39 -5.62
CA GLY A 172 18.75 12.40 -5.58
C GLY A 172 17.64 12.67 -4.56
N SER A 173 17.73 13.76 -3.80
CA SER A 173 16.71 14.20 -2.84
C SER A 173 16.13 15.56 -3.23
N THR A 174 14.90 15.82 -2.81
CA THR A 174 14.24 17.13 -2.89
C THR A 174 14.44 17.85 -1.57
N HIS A 175 15.03 19.05 -1.63
CA HIS A 175 15.23 19.95 -0.50
C HIS A 175 14.16 21.04 -0.52
N ILE A 176 13.48 21.24 0.62
CA ILE A 176 12.27 22.04 0.71
C ILE A 176 12.40 22.97 1.92
N GLN A 177 12.32 24.27 1.67
CA GLN A 177 12.47 25.27 2.71
C GLN A 177 11.16 25.47 3.48
N GLY A 178 11.24 25.33 4.80
CA GLY A 178 10.21 25.71 5.75
C GLY A 178 10.46 27.10 6.35
N THR A 179 9.69 27.41 7.38
CA THR A 179 9.77 28.66 8.15
C THR A 179 10.86 28.59 9.22
N TYR A 180 11.01 27.42 9.86
CA TYR A 180 11.93 27.19 10.98
C TYR A 180 13.11 26.29 10.59
N GLY A 181 12.93 25.49 9.55
CA GLY A 181 13.92 24.54 9.07
C GLY A 181 13.73 24.18 7.61
N TYR A 182 14.24 23.02 7.24
CA TYR A 182 14.07 22.46 5.90
C TYR A 182 13.85 20.95 5.94
N LEU A 183 13.14 20.43 4.94
CA LEU A 183 12.93 19.01 4.72
C LEU A 183 13.78 18.54 3.53
N THR A 184 14.44 17.40 3.67
CA THR A 184 15.00 16.64 2.55
C THR A 184 14.24 15.35 2.42
N ILE A 185 13.85 14.97 1.21
CA ILE A 185 13.09 13.73 0.94
C ILE A 185 13.55 13.08 -0.37
N ASP A 186 13.77 11.77 -0.37
CA ASP A 186 14.11 11.02 -1.59
C ASP A 186 12.88 10.49 -2.32
N SER A 187 13.09 9.85 -3.47
CA SER A 187 12.01 9.25 -4.26
C SER A 187 11.31 8.08 -3.57
N ALA A 188 11.96 7.43 -2.59
CA ALA A 188 11.35 6.35 -1.80
C ALA A 188 10.54 6.86 -0.60
N GLY A 189 10.52 8.18 -0.37
CA GLY A 189 9.81 8.81 0.74
C GLY A 189 10.58 8.80 2.05
N HIS A 190 11.87 8.46 2.05
CA HIS A 190 12.73 8.65 3.22
C HIS A 190 13.04 10.13 3.36
N TYR A 191 12.78 10.68 4.54
CA TYR A 191 12.95 12.11 4.78
C TYR A 191 13.76 12.41 6.05
N THR A 192 14.46 13.54 5.99
CA THR A 192 15.10 14.18 7.14
C THR A 192 14.64 15.63 7.22
N TYR A 193 14.00 15.98 8.32
CA TYR A 193 13.73 17.38 8.67
C TYR A 193 14.87 17.92 9.53
N THR A 194 15.36 19.11 9.20
CA THR A 194 16.43 19.80 9.92
C THR A 194 15.92 21.13 10.45
N LEU A 195 15.92 21.29 11.77
CA LEU A 195 15.59 22.57 12.42
C LEU A 195 16.81 23.47 12.44
N THR A 196 16.68 24.71 11.92
CA THR A 196 17.79 25.66 11.83
C THR A 196 17.50 27.00 12.51
N THR A 197 16.27 27.28 12.87
CA THR A 197 15.88 28.57 13.46
C THR A 197 14.91 28.33 14.61
N PRO A 198 15.20 28.86 15.82
CA PRO A 198 14.28 28.76 16.96
C PRO A 198 13.04 29.63 16.75
N GLU A 199 11.92 29.30 17.39
CA GLU A 199 10.75 30.18 17.38
C GLU A 199 11.09 31.53 18.04
N GLY A 200 10.75 32.64 17.37
CA GLY A 200 11.16 34.00 17.79
C GLY A 200 10.56 34.52 19.11
N ASN A 201 9.73 33.73 19.80
CA ASN A 201 8.92 34.17 20.93
C ASN A 201 9.22 33.44 22.25
N VAL A 202 10.41 32.87 22.43
CA VAL A 202 10.80 32.25 23.71
C VAL A 202 11.03 33.33 24.77
N PRO A 203 10.23 33.39 25.87
CA PRO A 203 10.59 34.22 27.00
C PRO A 203 11.89 33.68 27.60
N ALA A 204 12.92 34.52 27.69
CA ALA A 204 14.16 34.17 28.35
C ALA A 204 13.88 33.84 29.83
N GLY A 205 13.76 32.56 30.17
CA GLY A 205 13.68 32.12 31.57
C GLY A 205 12.81 30.92 31.91
N ASP A 206 12.24 30.18 30.97
CA ASP A 206 11.52 28.94 31.31
C ASP A 206 12.33 27.68 30.94
N ASN A 207 12.90 27.04 31.96
CA ASN A 207 13.68 25.79 31.86
C ASN A 207 12.79 24.53 31.98
N GLY A 208 11.49 24.63 31.70
CA GLY A 208 10.58 23.49 31.56
C GLY A 208 10.55 22.91 30.14
N THR A 209 9.99 21.71 29.98
CA THR A 209 9.66 21.09 28.68
C THR A 209 8.52 21.87 28.01
N ASN A 210 8.81 23.07 27.53
CA ASN A 210 7.83 23.88 26.82
C ASN A 210 7.68 23.35 25.39
N ILE A 211 6.53 22.72 25.13
CA ILE A 211 6.12 22.38 23.76
C ILE A 211 5.79 23.70 23.06
N GLN A 212 6.64 24.11 22.14
CA GLN A 212 6.36 25.22 21.24
C GLN A 212 5.40 24.81 20.12
N SER A 213 4.60 25.76 19.65
CA SER A 213 3.50 25.51 18.70
C SER A 213 3.87 25.75 17.25
N GLY A 214 5.10 26.23 16.98
CA GLY A 214 5.62 26.39 15.62
C GLY A 214 5.56 25.08 14.83
N THR A 215 4.93 25.11 13.66
CA THR A 215 4.84 23.93 12.76
C THR A 215 5.24 24.33 11.36
N ASP A 216 6.11 23.54 10.75
CA ASP A 216 6.34 23.57 9.31
C ASP A 216 5.48 22.49 8.65
N ALA A 217 4.74 22.88 7.61
CA ALA A 217 3.90 21.98 6.82
C ALA A 217 4.48 21.86 5.41
N PHE A 218 4.69 20.62 4.98
CA PHE A 218 5.19 20.29 3.66
C PHE A 218 4.14 19.50 2.89
N THR A 219 4.06 19.75 1.58
CA THR A 219 3.19 19.00 0.67
C THR A 219 4.05 18.18 -0.29
N TYR A 220 3.57 17.01 -0.68
CA TYR A 220 4.24 16.12 -1.62
C TYR A 220 3.24 15.53 -2.62
N THR A 221 3.76 14.99 -3.71
CA THR A 221 3.02 14.25 -4.75
C THR A 221 3.73 12.93 -5.03
N VAL A 222 2.97 11.91 -5.40
CA VAL A 222 3.45 10.54 -5.62
C VAL A 222 2.83 9.96 -6.89
N GLN A 223 3.56 9.09 -7.58
CA GLN A 223 3.15 8.39 -8.80
C GLN A 223 3.71 6.96 -8.86
#